data_AF-A0A4R3DTL5-F1
#
_entry.id   AF-A0A4R3DTL5-F1
#
_cell.length_a   1.000
_cell.length_b   1.000
_cell.length_c   1.000
_cell.angle_alpha   90.00
_cell.angle_beta   90.00
_cell.angle_gamma   90.00
#
_symmetry.space_group_name_H-M   'P 1'
#
loop_
_entity.id
_entity.type
_entity.pdbx_description
1 polymer ?
#
loop_
_entity_poly.entity_id
_entity_poly.type
_entity_poly.pdbx_seq_one_letter_code
_entity_poly.pdbx_strand_id
1 'polypeptide(L)'
;MSKRFAACSLLVVVGLAATGPAQAGILEDLARAVFGRPARLAPTYLAPEPLPLDVTVRPQHRKKASVAASAKPKPPAIKLDPETEPYWYLRDPTLRRGDIVVARSGALVFEGPRESEHVTADFVALEHSRLVPKAFKQRINAAVAGTVTDPGAVASANDRTGN
;
A
#
# COMPACT_ATOMS: atom_id res chain seq x y z
N MET A 1 26.78 -31.58 31.59
CA MET A 1 26.22 -30.26 31.98
C MET A 1 25.16 -29.87 30.97
N SER A 2 23.88 -30.15 31.26
CA SER A 2 22.76 -29.81 30.37
C SER A 2 21.84 -28.86 31.11
N LYS A 3 21.78 -27.59 30.68
CA LYS A 3 20.84 -26.59 31.18
C LYS A 3 19.68 -26.51 30.20
N ARG A 4 18.47 -26.87 30.62
CA ARG A 4 17.23 -26.56 29.89
C ARG A 4 16.38 -25.68 30.80
N PHE A 5 16.40 -24.38 30.52
CA PHE A 5 15.51 -23.41 31.14
C PHE A 5 14.16 -23.50 30.44
N ALA A 6 13.17 -24.04 31.14
CA ALA A 6 11.77 -23.96 30.73
C ALA A 6 11.20 -22.66 31.32
N ALA A 7 10.92 -21.68 30.46
CA ALA A 7 10.27 -20.43 30.85
C ALA A 7 8.78 -20.50 30.48
N CYS A 8 7.94 -20.26 31.48
CA CYS A 8 6.48 -20.26 31.44
C CYS A 8 5.92 -19.27 30.42
N SER A 9 5.05 -19.75 29.53
CA SER A 9 4.21 -18.90 28.67
C SER A 9 3.00 -18.42 29.47
N LEU A 10 2.99 -17.13 29.85
CA LEU A 10 1.84 -16.44 30.44
C LEU A 10 0.84 -16.10 29.32
N LEU A 11 -0.29 -16.80 29.29
CA LEU A 11 -1.42 -16.50 28.41
C LEU A 11 -2.22 -15.32 28.99
N VAL A 12 -2.15 -14.15 28.35
CA VAL A 12 -3.01 -13.00 28.65
C VAL A 12 -4.15 -12.99 27.65
N VAL A 13 -5.32 -13.43 28.09
CA VAL A 13 -6.60 -13.27 27.37
C VAL A 13 -7.21 -11.95 27.84
N VAL A 14 -7.33 -10.96 26.95
CA VAL A 14 -8.10 -9.75 27.23
C VAL A 14 -9.32 -9.75 26.31
N GLY A 15 -10.48 -9.99 26.92
CA GLY A 15 -11.78 -9.90 26.28
C GLY A 15 -12.11 -8.45 25.93
N LEU A 16 -12.63 -8.24 24.73
CA LEU A 16 -13.03 -6.93 24.23
C LEU A 16 -14.56 -6.84 24.19
N ALA A 17 -15.15 -6.15 25.15
CA ALA A 17 -16.53 -5.70 25.06
C ALA A 17 -16.70 -4.40 25.86
N ALA A 18 -16.65 -3.26 25.18
CA ALA A 18 -17.23 -2.00 25.65
C ALA A 18 -17.45 -1.06 24.45
N THR A 19 -18.71 -0.89 24.07
CA THR A 19 -19.19 0.14 23.14
C THR A 19 -19.30 1.47 23.90
N GLY A 20 -18.48 2.46 23.53
CA GLY A 20 -18.48 3.83 24.07
C GLY A 20 -17.79 4.82 23.11
N PRO A 21 -18.04 6.14 23.23
CA PRO A 21 -17.74 7.12 22.18
C PRO A 21 -16.23 7.29 21.94
N ALA A 22 -15.87 7.59 20.69
CA ALA A 22 -14.52 7.65 20.14
C ALA A 22 -13.47 8.27 21.10
N GLN A 23 -12.58 7.43 21.60
CA GLN A 23 -11.46 7.82 22.45
C GLN A 23 -10.33 8.44 21.62
N ALA A 24 -10.44 9.74 21.34
CA ALA A 24 -9.37 10.55 20.72
C ALA A 24 -8.30 10.98 21.74
N GLY A 25 -7.82 10.04 22.56
CA GLY A 25 -6.83 10.30 23.61
C GLY A 25 -5.63 9.35 23.60
N ILE A 26 -5.80 8.12 23.10
CA ILE A 26 -4.77 7.07 23.19
C ILE A 26 -3.57 7.40 22.29
N LEU A 27 -3.86 7.84 21.05
CA LEU A 27 -2.83 8.28 20.12
C LEU A 27 -2.17 9.58 20.56
N GLU A 28 -2.93 10.50 21.17
CA GLU A 28 -2.43 11.79 21.63
C GLU A 28 -1.51 11.64 22.85
N ASP A 29 -1.82 10.71 23.76
CA ASP A 29 -0.98 10.39 24.91
C ASP A 29 0.25 9.55 24.52
N LEU A 30 0.12 8.61 23.56
CA LEU A 30 1.27 7.93 22.98
C LEU A 30 2.19 8.92 22.25
N ALA A 31 1.63 9.81 21.44
CA ALA A 31 2.39 10.83 20.74
C ALA A 31 3.08 11.78 21.74
N ARG A 32 2.41 12.13 22.84
CA ARG A 32 3.01 12.93 23.91
C ARG A 32 4.09 12.18 24.68
N ALA A 33 3.96 10.86 24.87
CA ALA A 33 4.98 10.04 25.51
C ALA A 33 6.21 9.81 24.63
N VAL A 34 6.03 9.68 23.31
CA VAL A 34 7.12 9.43 22.36
C VAL A 34 7.80 10.72 21.90
N PHE A 35 7.03 11.78 21.63
CA PHE A 35 7.54 13.01 21.03
C PHE A 35 7.62 14.19 22.02
N GLY A 36 7.19 14.00 23.27
CA GLY A 36 7.12 15.07 24.26
C GLY A 36 6.00 16.08 23.96
N ARG A 37 5.71 16.96 24.93
CA ARG A 37 4.77 18.08 24.70
C ARG A 37 5.41 19.10 23.75
N PRO A 38 4.75 19.52 22.65
CA PRO A 38 5.15 20.75 22.00
C PRO A 38 4.88 21.91 22.97
N ALA A 39 5.94 22.60 23.40
CA ALA A 39 5.78 23.85 24.12
C ALA A 39 5.00 24.80 23.20
N ARG A 40 3.77 25.17 23.56
CA ARG A 40 3.09 26.30 22.92
C ARG A 40 3.84 27.55 23.36
N LEU A 41 4.82 27.96 22.57
CA LEU A 41 5.37 29.29 22.67
C LEU A 41 4.28 30.25 22.21
N ALA A 42 3.62 30.91 23.17
CA ALA A 42 2.76 32.04 22.87
C ALA A 42 3.66 33.16 22.31
N PRO A 43 3.41 33.68 21.09
CA PRO A 43 4.19 34.80 20.59
C PRO A 43 3.92 36.02 21.49
N THR A 44 4.97 36.50 22.16
CA THR A 44 4.95 37.82 22.81
C THR A 44 5.06 38.88 21.73
N TYR A 45 3.94 39.50 21.37
CA TYR A 45 3.94 40.70 20.54
C TYR A 45 4.36 41.89 21.42
N LEU A 46 5.51 42.48 21.10
CA LEU A 46 5.86 43.82 21.57
C LEU A 46 5.04 44.78 20.71
N ALA A 47 3.98 45.36 21.27
CA ALA A 47 3.06 46.23 20.53
C ALA A 47 3.77 47.55 20.16
N PRO A 48 4.02 47.83 18.86
CA PRO A 48 4.38 49.16 18.41
C PRO A 48 3.10 49.97 18.22
N GLU A 49 3.19 51.25 18.57
CA GLU A 49 2.15 52.28 18.53
C GLU A 49 1.25 52.24 17.28
N PRO A 50 -0.09 52.37 17.40
CA PRO A 50 -1.01 52.12 16.29
C PRO A 50 -1.06 53.32 15.34
N LEU A 51 -0.14 53.36 14.37
CA LEU A 51 -0.39 54.13 13.14
C LEU A 51 -1.53 53.44 12.35
N PRO A 52 -2.50 54.20 11.79
CA PRO A 52 -3.57 53.61 10.99
C PRO A 52 -2.97 53.01 9.72
N LEU A 53 -2.83 51.69 9.70
CA LEU A 53 -2.40 50.92 8.55
C LEU A 53 -3.62 50.74 7.62
N ASP A 54 -3.61 51.45 6.49
CA ASP A 54 -4.62 51.27 5.44
C ASP A 54 -4.34 49.97 4.67
N VAL A 55 -5.05 48.90 5.04
CA VAL A 55 -4.90 47.56 4.46
C VAL A 55 -5.92 47.39 3.34
N THR A 56 -5.50 47.61 2.09
CA THR A 56 -6.32 47.26 0.92
C THR A 56 -6.04 45.82 0.48
N VAL A 57 -6.84 44.87 0.96
CA VAL A 57 -6.76 43.47 0.54
C VAL A 57 -7.39 43.31 -0.85
N ARG A 58 -6.58 42.98 -1.86
CA ARG A 58 -7.11 42.49 -3.16
C ARG A 58 -7.36 40.98 -3.07
N PRO A 59 -8.59 40.49 -3.23
CA PRO A 59 -8.85 39.05 -3.27
C PRO A 59 -8.23 38.46 -4.53
N GLN A 60 -7.16 37.68 -4.37
CA GLN A 60 -6.54 36.92 -5.44
C GLN A 60 -7.40 35.67 -5.72
N HIS A 61 -8.22 35.75 -6.77
CA HIS A 61 -9.02 34.62 -7.24
C HIS A 61 -8.10 33.51 -7.77
N ARG A 62 -7.74 32.53 -6.93
CA ARG A 62 -7.07 31.29 -7.38
C ARG A 62 -8.02 30.55 -8.32
N LYS A 63 -7.67 30.51 -9.61
CA LYS A 63 -8.34 29.61 -10.56
C LYS A 63 -8.12 28.18 -10.07
N LYS A 64 -9.19 27.53 -9.62
CA LYS A 64 -9.18 26.10 -9.31
C LYS A 64 -8.83 25.38 -10.61
N ALA A 65 -7.70 24.68 -10.62
CA ALA A 65 -7.37 23.77 -11.71
C ALA A 65 -8.56 22.83 -11.91
N SER A 66 -9.07 22.76 -13.13
CA SER A 66 -10.12 21.83 -13.50
C SER A 66 -9.66 20.43 -13.11
N VAL A 67 -10.45 19.76 -12.28
CA VAL A 67 -10.29 18.33 -12.01
C VAL A 67 -10.47 17.64 -13.36
N ALA A 68 -9.35 17.28 -13.99
CA ALA A 68 -9.38 16.45 -15.19
C ALA A 68 -10.16 15.18 -14.82
N ALA A 69 -11.30 15.00 -15.48
CA ALA A 69 -12.16 13.85 -15.28
C ALA A 69 -11.30 12.59 -15.37
N SER A 70 -11.31 11.79 -14.30
CA SER A 70 -10.67 10.48 -14.24
C SER A 70 -11.36 9.57 -15.25
N ALA A 71 -10.93 9.64 -16.51
CA ALA A 71 -11.29 8.68 -17.52
C ALA A 71 -10.62 7.36 -17.11
N LYS A 72 -11.41 6.41 -16.61
CA LYS A 72 -10.92 5.04 -16.39
C LYS A 72 -10.26 4.57 -17.69
N PRO A 73 -8.96 4.23 -17.69
CA PRO A 73 -8.30 3.75 -18.89
C PRO A 73 -9.04 2.50 -19.39
N LYS A 74 -9.32 2.46 -20.69
CA LYS A 74 -9.89 1.29 -21.36
C LYS A 74 -8.95 0.12 -21.10
N PRO A 75 -9.40 -0.96 -20.44
CA PRO A 75 -8.52 -2.09 -20.17
C PRO A 75 -8.03 -2.64 -21.52
N PRO A 76 -6.71 -2.84 -21.69
CA PRO A 76 -6.18 -3.41 -22.92
C PRO A 76 -6.76 -4.82 -23.07
N ALA A 77 -7.43 -5.06 -24.21
CA ALA A 77 -8.08 -6.33 -24.52
C ALA A 77 -7.08 -7.38 -25.02
N ILE A 78 -5.86 -7.39 -24.46
CA ILE A 78 -4.87 -8.43 -24.76
C ILE A 78 -5.27 -9.65 -23.93
N LYS A 79 -5.86 -10.64 -24.59
CA LYS A 79 -6.09 -11.96 -23.99
C LYS A 79 -4.74 -12.62 -23.83
N LEU A 80 -4.19 -12.49 -22.63
CA LEU A 80 -2.95 -13.10 -22.24
C LEU A 80 -3.24 -14.49 -21.67
N ASP A 81 -2.74 -15.53 -22.33
CA ASP A 81 -2.81 -16.89 -21.81
C ASP A 81 -1.45 -17.28 -21.20
N PRO A 82 -1.36 -17.37 -19.86
CA PRO A 82 -0.10 -17.68 -19.17
C PRO A 82 0.39 -19.12 -19.42
N GLU A 83 -0.44 -20.03 -19.93
CA GLU A 83 -0.04 -21.40 -20.26
C GLU A 83 0.69 -21.47 -21.61
N THR A 84 0.24 -20.68 -22.59
CA THR A 84 0.87 -20.67 -23.92
C THR A 84 2.06 -19.71 -23.99
N GLU A 85 2.05 -18.62 -23.23
CA GLU A 85 3.08 -17.58 -23.27
C GLU A 85 3.65 -17.28 -21.87
N PRO A 86 4.45 -18.17 -21.26
CA PRO A 86 4.95 -17.99 -19.90
C PRO A 86 5.91 -16.80 -19.73
N TYR A 87 6.53 -16.33 -20.81
CA TYR A 87 7.51 -15.24 -20.83
C TYR A 87 7.02 -13.98 -21.55
N TRP A 88 5.70 -13.80 -21.65
CA TRP A 88 5.08 -12.64 -22.29
C TRP A 88 5.65 -11.30 -21.80
N TYR A 89 5.97 -11.23 -20.51
CA TYR A 89 6.43 -10.01 -19.82
C TYR A 89 7.82 -9.54 -20.27
N LEU A 90 8.61 -10.40 -20.92
CA LEU A 90 9.90 -9.98 -21.53
C LEU A 90 9.69 -9.06 -22.73
N ARG A 91 8.50 -9.10 -23.34
CA ARG A 91 8.16 -8.31 -24.53
C ARG A 91 7.27 -7.11 -24.22
N ASP A 92 6.92 -6.89 -22.95
CA ASP A 92 6.05 -5.78 -22.56
C ASP A 92 6.86 -4.48 -22.40
N PRO A 93 6.80 -3.54 -23.35
CA PRO A 93 7.58 -2.30 -23.30
C PRO A 93 7.05 -1.30 -22.27
N THR A 94 5.92 -1.60 -21.62
CA THR A 94 5.30 -0.70 -20.64
C THR A 94 5.88 -0.87 -19.24
N LEU A 95 6.62 -1.94 -18.99
CA LEU A 95 7.19 -2.24 -17.68
C LEU A 95 8.21 -1.20 -17.26
N ARG A 96 8.05 -0.74 -16.01
CA ARG A 96 8.93 0.22 -15.36
C ARG A 96 9.51 -0.36 -14.11
N ARG A 97 10.70 0.12 -13.75
CA ARG A 97 11.40 -0.31 -12.55
C ARG A 97 10.49 -0.18 -11.32
N GLY A 98 10.27 -1.29 -10.63
CA GLY A 98 9.38 -1.41 -9.48
C GLY A 98 8.00 -2.00 -9.78
N ASP A 99 7.65 -2.18 -11.07
CA ASP A 99 6.43 -2.87 -11.46
C ASP A 99 6.50 -4.35 -11.10
N ILE A 100 5.35 -4.93 -10.81
CA ILE A 100 5.22 -6.31 -10.34
C ILE A 100 4.46 -7.12 -11.37
N VAL A 101 5.09 -8.17 -11.86
CA VAL A 101 4.53 -9.12 -12.82
C VAL A 101 4.11 -10.38 -12.06
N VAL A 102 2.86 -10.80 -12.24
CA VAL A 102 2.39 -12.09 -11.73
C VAL A 102 2.51 -13.09 -12.86
N ALA A 103 3.48 -14.00 -12.74
CA ALA A 103 3.70 -15.09 -13.68
C ALA A 103 3.38 -16.43 -13.01
N ARG A 104 3.38 -17.51 -13.81
CA ARG A 104 3.16 -18.88 -13.31
C ARG A 104 4.15 -19.30 -12.22
N SER A 105 5.39 -18.84 -12.32
CA SER A 105 6.43 -19.09 -11.32
C SER A 105 6.26 -18.30 -10.03
N GLY A 106 5.31 -17.37 -9.98
CA GLY A 106 5.06 -16.45 -8.86
C GLY A 106 5.22 -14.99 -9.25
N ALA A 107 5.26 -14.13 -8.23
CA ALA A 107 5.41 -12.70 -8.41
C ALA A 107 6.89 -12.31 -8.62
N LEU A 108 7.13 -11.57 -9.70
CA LEU A 108 8.43 -11.02 -10.09
C LEU A 108 8.36 -9.49 -10.05
N VAL A 109 9.47 -8.84 -9.74
CA VAL A 109 9.62 -7.38 -9.79
C VAL A 109 10.60 -7.03 -10.89
N PHE A 110 10.22 -6.10 -11.74
CA PHE A 110 11.12 -5.58 -12.77
C PHE A 110 12.10 -4.56 -12.15
N GLU A 111 13.39 -4.85 -12.17
CA GLU A 111 14.46 -3.97 -11.66
C GLU A 111 15.36 -3.38 -12.77
N GLY A 112 15.14 -3.79 -14.01
CA GLY A 112 15.95 -3.45 -15.17
C GLY A 112 15.81 -2.01 -15.70
N PRO A 113 16.61 -1.65 -16.73
CA PRO A 113 16.56 -0.35 -17.38
C PRO A 113 15.29 -0.20 -18.23
N ARG A 114 14.80 1.04 -18.34
CA ARG A 114 13.56 1.34 -19.10
C ARG A 114 13.73 1.26 -20.63
N GLU A 115 14.92 1.54 -21.14
CA GLU A 115 15.15 1.75 -22.57
C GLU A 115 15.76 0.53 -23.28
N SER A 116 16.09 -0.53 -22.54
CA SER A 116 16.62 -1.78 -23.07
C SER A 116 15.54 -2.84 -23.21
N GLU A 117 15.73 -3.76 -24.15
CA GLU A 117 14.96 -4.99 -24.22
C GLU A 117 15.04 -5.72 -22.87
N HIS A 118 13.90 -6.19 -22.37
CA HIS A 118 13.82 -6.77 -21.04
C HIS A 118 14.37 -8.21 -21.07
N VAL A 119 15.36 -8.48 -20.24
CA VAL A 119 15.95 -9.81 -20.11
C VAL A 119 15.56 -10.44 -18.78
N THR A 120 15.60 -11.77 -18.69
CA THR A 120 15.20 -12.49 -17.47
C THR A 120 15.98 -12.03 -16.23
N ALA A 121 17.24 -11.60 -16.38
CA ALA A 121 18.07 -11.10 -15.29
C ALA A 121 17.54 -9.78 -14.67
N ASP A 122 16.70 -9.03 -15.40
CA ASP A 122 16.06 -7.82 -14.89
C ASP A 122 14.89 -8.10 -13.96
N PHE A 123 14.45 -9.36 -13.88
CA PHE A 123 13.32 -9.79 -13.08
C PHE A 123 13.79 -10.50 -11.83
N VAL A 124 13.46 -9.93 -10.68
CA VAL A 124 13.83 -10.45 -9.37
C VAL A 124 12.58 -10.98 -8.69
N ALA A 125 12.66 -12.15 -8.05
CA ALA A 125 11.54 -12.66 -7.26
C ALA A 125 11.12 -11.64 -6.20
N LEU A 126 9.81 -11.46 -5.99
CA LEU A 126 9.27 -10.44 -5.09
C LEU A 126 9.92 -10.47 -3.70
N GLU A 127 10.21 -11.67 -3.18
CA GLU A 127 10.85 -11.87 -1.87
C GLU A 127 12.27 -11.27 -1.79
N HIS A 128 13.00 -11.25 -2.90
CA HIS A 128 14.38 -10.77 -2.96
C HIS A 128 14.49 -9.29 -3.36
N SER A 129 13.47 -8.72 -4.00
CA SER A 129 13.51 -7.32 -4.43
C SER A 129 13.61 -6.34 -3.26
N ARG A 130 14.44 -5.31 -3.37
CA ARG A 130 14.51 -4.25 -2.34
C ARG A 130 13.56 -3.09 -2.62
N LEU A 131 12.93 -3.07 -3.79
CA LEU A 131 12.03 -1.99 -4.23
C LEU A 131 10.68 -2.03 -3.53
N VAL A 132 10.32 -3.20 -3.01
CA VAL A 132 9.00 -3.44 -2.42
C VAL A 132 9.11 -3.62 -0.90
N PRO A 133 8.37 -2.84 -0.08
CA PRO A 133 8.37 -3.00 1.38
C PRO A 133 7.85 -4.36 1.81
N LYS A 134 8.43 -4.94 2.87
CA LYS A 134 8.10 -6.29 3.38
C LYS A 134 6.60 -6.53 3.62
N ALA A 135 5.92 -5.55 4.22
CA ALA A 135 4.47 -5.65 4.47
C ALA A 135 3.64 -5.74 3.17
N PHE A 136 4.10 -5.09 2.10
CA PHE A 136 3.44 -5.15 0.80
C PHE A 136 3.69 -6.48 0.09
N LYS A 137 4.93 -7.01 0.17
CA LYS A 137 5.26 -8.35 -0.35
C LYS A 137 4.35 -9.43 0.24
N GLN A 138 4.16 -9.40 1.56
CA GLN A 138 3.28 -10.35 2.26
C GLN A 138 1.84 -10.31 1.71
N ARG A 139 1.30 -9.11 1.46
CA ARG A 139 -0.05 -8.95 0.90
C ARG A 139 -0.14 -9.51 -0.52
N ILE A 140 0.87 -9.25 -1.36
CA ILE A 140 0.90 -9.77 -2.73
C ILE A 140 1.02 -11.28 -2.74
N ASN A 141 1.92 -11.87 -1.95
CA ASN A 141 2.06 -13.32 -1.90
C ASN A 141 0.78 -14.00 -1.41
N ALA A 142 0.11 -13.43 -0.42
CA ALA A 142 -1.18 -13.92 0.04
C ALA A 142 -2.24 -13.85 -1.08
N ALA A 143 -2.26 -12.75 -1.84
CA ALA A 143 -3.17 -12.62 -2.98
C ALA A 143 -2.85 -13.62 -4.09
N VAL A 144 -1.57 -13.79 -4.46
CA VAL A 144 -1.13 -14.75 -5.47
C VAL A 144 -1.48 -16.19 -5.04
N ALA A 145 -1.21 -16.55 -3.78
CA ALA A 145 -1.59 -17.86 -3.25
C ALA A 145 -3.11 -18.10 -3.27
N GLY A 146 -3.91 -17.06 -2.98
CA GLY A 146 -5.38 -17.13 -3.07
C GLY A 146 -5.95 -17.12 -4.48
N THR A 147 -5.19 -16.67 -5.48
CA THR A 147 -5.59 -16.79 -6.90
C THR A 147 -5.24 -18.14 -7.52
N VAL A 148 -4.33 -18.91 -6.91
CA VAL A 148 -3.97 -20.27 -7.35
C VAL A 148 -5.01 -21.31 -6.89
N THR A 149 -5.94 -20.95 -6.00
CA THR A 149 -7.11 -21.78 -5.66
C THR A 149 -8.15 -21.80 -6.78
N ASP A 150 -7.93 -22.73 -7.71
CA ASP A 150 -8.89 -23.48 -8.52
C ASP A 150 -9.97 -22.70 -9.33
N PRO A 151 -9.74 -22.41 -10.63
CA PRO A 151 -10.78 -21.92 -11.53
C PRO A 151 -11.93 -22.92 -11.78
N GLY A 152 -11.83 -24.17 -11.28
CA GLY A 152 -12.90 -25.18 -11.36
C GLY A 152 -13.92 -25.14 -10.22
N ALA A 153 -13.63 -24.46 -9.10
CA ALA A 153 -14.49 -24.51 -7.91
C ALA A 153 -15.75 -23.64 -8.00
N VAL A 154 -15.77 -22.64 -8.88
CA VAL A 154 -16.94 -21.74 -9.07
C VAL A 154 -17.99 -22.30 -10.04
N ALA A 155 -17.65 -23.33 -10.84
CA ALA A 155 -18.58 -23.92 -11.81
C ALA A 155 -19.46 -25.04 -11.20
N SER A 156 -19.02 -25.69 -10.11
CA SER A 156 -19.78 -26.80 -9.50
C SER A 156 -20.85 -26.37 -8.47
N ALA A 157 -20.98 -25.07 -8.18
CA ALA A 157 -21.93 -24.58 -7.20
C ALA A 157 -23.33 -24.27 -7.78
N ASN A 158 -23.49 -24.19 -9.11
CA ASN A 158 -24.72 -23.73 -9.74
C ASN A 158 -25.60 -24.85 -10.36
N ASP A 159 -25.19 -26.12 -10.22
CA ASP A 159 -25.86 -27.29 -10.83
C ASP A 159 -26.61 -28.17 -9.81
N ARG A 160 -27.06 -27.58 -8.69
CA ARG A 160 -27.78 -28.31 -7.61
C ARG A 160 -29.20 -27.84 -7.31
N THR A 161 -29.79 -27.00 -8.16
CA THR A 161 -31.21 -26.64 -8.07
C THR A 161 -31.91 -26.99 -9.38
N GLY A 162 -32.30 -28.26 -9.48
CA GLY A 162 -32.99 -28.81 -10.63
C GLY A 162 -33.51 -30.22 -10.36
N ASN A 163 -34.43 -30.35 -9.41
CA ASN A 163 -35.43 -31.42 -9.37
C ASN A 163 -36.71 -30.88 -8.75
#